data_AF-A0A3C1UXS1-F1
#
_entry.id   AF-A0A3C1UXS1-F1
#
_cell.length_a   1.000
_cell.length_b   1.000
_cell.length_c   1.000
_cell.angle_alpha   90.00
_cell.angle_beta   90.00
_cell.angle_gamma   90.00
#
_symmetry.space_group_name_H-M   'P 1'
#
loop_
_entity.id
_entity.type
_entity.pdbx_description
1 polymer ?
#
loop_
_entity_poly.entity_id
_entity_poly.type
_entity_poly.pdbx_seq_one_letter_code
_entity_poly.pdbx_strand_id
1 'polypeptide(L)'
;MATLVRSISQNGGVICTAIDSTDIAAKAEQIHKTSATVTAALGRLLTAASLMGVMLKNEEHSITLRLQGDGPAGLLIAVTDGLGNVRGDVENPVVEIPLNGLGKLDVAGAVGRNGSLSVVKDLGLKDPYIGQVPIVSGEIAEDITHYYAVSEQTPTVCALGVLVNPDLTVKAAGGFLAQLLPGAAEEDIDRLEQNIGKLSSVTKLLTDGVSAEDICRMVLEGF
;
A
#
# COMPACT_ATOMS: atom_id res chain seq x y z
N MET A 1 -9.45 -15.31 -3.64
CA MET A 1 -9.58 -14.27 -4.68
C MET A 1 -9.41 -12.93 -3.98
N ALA A 2 -8.53 -12.06 -4.49
CA ALA A 2 -8.33 -10.75 -3.88
C ALA A 2 -9.65 -9.96 -3.81
N THR A 3 -9.90 -9.32 -2.67
CA THR A 3 -11.14 -8.58 -2.42
C THR A 3 -10.80 -7.17 -2.00
N LEU A 4 -11.33 -6.19 -2.72
CA LEU A 4 -11.18 -4.77 -2.43
C LEU A 4 -12.55 -4.18 -2.07
N VAL A 5 -12.59 -3.38 -1.00
CA VAL A 5 -13.79 -2.71 -0.51
C VAL A 5 -13.50 -1.23 -0.40
N ARG A 6 -14.43 -0.42 -0.90
CA ARG A 6 -14.40 1.04 -0.76
C ARG A 6 -15.63 1.50 0.02
N SER A 7 -15.38 2.29 1.04
CA SER A 7 -16.39 2.79 1.97
C SER A 7 -16.23 4.29 2.15
N ILE A 8 -17.34 4.96 2.48
CA ILE A 8 -17.35 6.36 2.91
C ILE A 8 -18.08 6.44 4.25
N SER A 9 -17.61 7.30 5.14
CA SER A 9 -18.24 7.57 6.41
C SER A 9 -19.66 8.14 6.21
N GLN A 10 -20.55 7.94 7.19
CA GLN A 10 -21.94 8.40 7.08
C GLN A 10 -22.04 9.92 6.94
N ASN A 11 -21.18 10.65 7.63
CA ASN A 11 -21.05 12.10 7.52
C ASN A 11 -20.32 12.59 6.25
N GLY A 12 -19.75 11.69 5.44
CA GLY A 12 -19.03 12.02 4.22
C GLY A 12 -17.63 12.62 4.42
N GLY A 13 -17.12 12.68 5.65
CA GLY A 13 -15.81 13.26 5.99
C GLY A 13 -14.60 12.35 5.70
N VAL A 14 -14.79 11.03 5.59
CA VAL A 14 -13.69 10.07 5.43
C VAL A 14 -14.02 9.02 4.38
N ILE A 15 -13.10 8.77 3.46
CA ILE A 15 -13.12 7.58 2.60
C ILE A 15 -12.11 6.56 3.13
N CYS A 16 -12.53 5.30 3.22
CA CYS A 16 -11.64 4.19 3.52
C CYS A 16 -11.73 3.16 2.39
N THR A 17 -10.58 2.78 1.83
CA THR A 17 -10.47 1.68 0.87
C THR A 17 -9.55 0.62 1.47
N ALA A 18 -10.02 -0.62 1.58
CA ALA A 18 -9.25 -1.74 2.12
C ALA A 18 -9.19 -2.90 1.11
N ILE A 19 -8.12 -3.69 1.18
CA ILE A 19 -7.91 -4.84 0.30
C ILE A 19 -7.30 -6.02 1.05
N ASP A 20 -7.81 -7.22 0.78
CA ASP A 20 -7.07 -8.48 0.94
C ASP A 20 -6.39 -8.80 -0.40
N SER A 21 -5.07 -8.63 -0.43
CA SER A 21 -4.21 -8.80 -1.60
C SER A 21 -3.34 -10.05 -1.48
N THR A 22 -3.70 -11.01 -0.61
CA THR A 22 -2.93 -12.24 -0.36
C THR A 22 -2.60 -12.98 -1.67
N ASP A 23 -3.60 -13.13 -2.55
CA ASP A 23 -3.42 -13.79 -3.84
C ASP A 23 -2.52 -13.00 -4.80
N ILE A 24 -2.56 -11.66 -4.74
CA ILE A 24 -1.72 -10.78 -5.58
C ILE A 24 -0.25 -10.95 -5.19
N ALA A 25 0.05 -10.83 -3.89
CA ALA A 25 1.40 -10.99 -3.38
C ALA A 25 1.92 -12.43 -3.60
N ALA A 26 1.08 -13.44 -3.36
CA ALA A 26 1.43 -14.83 -3.65
C ALA A 26 1.73 -15.06 -5.13
N LYS A 27 0.92 -14.47 -6.03
CA LYS A 27 1.15 -14.62 -7.47
C LYS A 27 2.43 -13.95 -7.93
N ALA A 28 2.74 -12.77 -7.39
CA ALA A 28 3.99 -12.07 -7.66
C ALA A 28 5.19 -12.92 -7.20
N GLU A 29 5.18 -13.44 -5.96
CA GLU A 29 6.23 -14.35 -5.48
C GLU A 29 6.38 -15.56 -6.41
N GLN A 30 5.28 -16.20 -6.80
CA GLN A 30 5.33 -17.37 -7.67
C GLN A 30 5.93 -17.10 -9.05
N ILE A 31 5.73 -15.90 -9.60
CA ILE A 31 6.25 -15.49 -10.92
C ILE A 31 7.73 -15.13 -10.80
N HIS A 32 8.07 -14.26 -9.84
CA HIS A 32 9.40 -13.63 -9.76
C HIS A 32 10.39 -14.42 -8.88
N LYS A 33 9.92 -15.41 -8.12
CA LYS A 33 10.71 -16.26 -7.21
C LYS A 33 11.52 -15.43 -6.20
N THR A 34 10.85 -14.48 -5.58
CA THR A 34 11.47 -13.47 -4.72
C THR A 34 11.88 -14.03 -3.35
N SER A 35 12.93 -13.46 -2.75
CA SER A 35 13.22 -13.72 -1.33
C SER A 35 12.12 -13.15 -0.44
N ALA A 36 11.98 -13.65 0.80
CA ALA A 36 10.88 -13.25 1.69
C ALA A 36 10.76 -11.72 1.88
N THR A 37 11.90 -11.03 2.04
CA THR A 37 11.93 -9.57 2.20
C THR A 37 11.48 -8.85 0.93
N VAL A 38 11.88 -9.35 -0.24
CA VAL A 38 11.47 -8.77 -1.53
C VAL A 38 10.00 -9.06 -1.83
N THR A 39 9.49 -10.25 -1.48
CA THR A 39 8.05 -10.56 -1.51
C THR A 39 7.26 -9.57 -0.66
N ALA A 40 7.76 -9.24 0.54
CA ALA A 40 7.12 -8.24 1.39
C ALA A 40 7.15 -6.83 0.76
N ALA A 41 8.27 -6.41 0.19
CA ALA A 41 8.41 -5.11 -0.46
C ALA A 41 7.51 -5.00 -1.70
N LEU A 42 7.63 -5.91 -2.66
CA LEU A 42 6.85 -5.92 -3.89
C LEU A 42 5.35 -6.10 -3.60
N GLY A 43 4.98 -6.99 -2.66
CA GLY A 43 3.60 -7.18 -2.26
C GLY A 43 2.96 -5.92 -1.66
N ARG A 44 3.69 -5.16 -0.83
CA ARG A 44 3.22 -3.85 -0.33
C ARG A 44 3.04 -2.85 -1.45
N LEU A 45 4.00 -2.75 -2.39
CA LEU A 45 3.91 -1.81 -3.50
C LEU A 45 2.74 -2.12 -4.45
N LEU A 46 2.54 -3.40 -4.79
CA LEU A 46 1.39 -3.86 -5.58
C LEU A 46 0.05 -3.59 -4.87
N THR A 47 0.00 -3.80 -3.56
CA THR A 47 -1.18 -3.51 -2.74
C THR A 47 -1.49 -2.02 -2.74
N ALA A 48 -0.48 -1.18 -2.54
CA ALA A 48 -0.62 0.27 -2.62
C ALA A 48 -1.11 0.70 -4.00
N ALA A 49 -0.52 0.17 -5.08
CA ALA A 49 -0.95 0.46 -6.44
C ALA A 49 -2.44 0.12 -6.62
N SER A 50 -2.88 -1.08 -6.25
CA SER A 50 -4.29 -1.49 -6.38
C SER A 50 -5.24 -0.55 -5.64
N LEU A 51 -4.91 -0.20 -4.39
CA LEU A 51 -5.68 0.76 -3.58
C LEU A 51 -5.75 2.15 -4.23
N MET A 52 -4.65 2.62 -4.84
CA MET A 52 -4.61 3.91 -5.54
C MET A 52 -5.38 3.87 -6.87
N GLY A 53 -5.33 2.75 -7.59
CA GLY A 53 -5.94 2.57 -8.91
C GLY A 53 -7.44 2.70 -8.87
N VAL A 54 -8.11 2.03 -7.93
CA VAL A 54 -9.58 2.07 -7.78
C VAL A 54 -10.14 3.44 -7.38
N MET A 55 -9.26 4.40 -7.07
CA MET A 55 -9.65 5.80 -6.82
C MET A 55 -9.64 6.65 -8.09
N LEU A 56 -9.16 6.10 -9.22
CA LEU A 56 -9.30 6.72 -10.52
C LEU A 56 -10.78 6.76 -10.93
N LYS A 57 -11.14 7.78 -11.71
CA LYS A 57 -12.52 7.98 -12.18
C LYS A 57 -12.89 7.11 -13.39
N ASN A 58 -11.90 6.58 -14.08
CA ASN A 58 -12.07 5.79 -15.30
C ASN A 58 -11.23 4.53 -15.18
N GLU A 59 -11.83 3.41 -15.55
CA GLU A 59 -11.27 2.06 -15.55
C GLU A 59 -10.06 1.92 -16.49
N GLU A 60 -10.00 2.70 -17.57
CA GLU A 60 -8.87 2.70 -18.51
C GLU A 60 -7.68 3.56 -18.05
N HIS A 61 -7.87 4.43 -17.05
CA HIS A 61 -6.76 5.22 -16.52
C HIS A 61 -5.81 4.31 -15.73
N SER A 62 -4.55 4.73 -15.63
CA SER A 62 -3.55 3.93 -14.92
C SER A 62 -2.67 4.76 -14.00
N ILE A 63 -2.14 4.08 -12.97
CA ILE A 63 -1.11 4.63 -12.09
C ILE A 63 0.11 3.73 -12.17
N THR A 64 1.28 4.34 -12.34
CA THR A 64 2.57 3.67 -12.21
C THR A 64 3.30 4.20 -10.98
N LEU A 65 3.57 3.33 -10.01
CA LEU A 65 4.45 3.59 -8.88
C LEU A 65 5.86 3.12 -9.22
N ARG A 66 6.85 4.00 -9.06
CA ARG A 66 8.27 3.68 -9.19
C ARG A 66 8.96 4.05 -7.88
N LEU A 67 9.43 3.05 -7.16
CA LEU A 67 10.16 3.22 -5.91
C LEU A 67 11.61 2.83 -6.15
N GLN A 68 12.49 3.83 -6.15
CA GLN A 68 13.93 3.65 -6.33
C GLN A 68 14.63 4.19 -5.10
N GLY A 69 15.10 3.28 -4.24
CA GLY A 69 16.03 3.61 -3.17
C GLY A 69 17.47 3.21 -3.52
N ASP A 70 18.33 3.33 -2.51
CA ASP A 70 19.74 2.93 -2.51
C ASP A 70 19.96 1.52 -1.94
N GLY A 71 18.89 0.76 -1.73
CA GLY A 71 18.95 -0.61 -1.23
C GLY A 71 19.20 -1.66 -2.31
N PRO A 72 19.58 -2.88 -1.91
CA PRO A 72 19.94 -3.97 -2.81
C PRO A 72 18.78 -4.48 -3.68
N ALA A 73 17.52 -4.19 -3.36
CA ALA A 73 16.38 -4.58 -4.21
C ALA A 73 16.34 -3.82 -5.55
N GLY A 74 17.04 -2.68 -5.64
CA GLY A 74 17.04 -1.82 -6.83
C GLY A 74 15.69 -1.14 -7.05
N LEU A 75 15.28 -1.00 -8.32
CA LEU A 75 13.96 -0.46 -8.68
C LEU A 75 12.84 -1.44 -8.32
N LEU A 76 11.83 -0.96 -7.58
CA LEU A 76 10.52 -1.61 -7.53
C LEU A 76 9.53 -0.80 -8.37
N ILE A 77 8.74 -1.49 -9.20
CA ILE A 77 7.71 -0.88 -10.04
C ILE A 77 6.39 -1.60 -9.89
N ALA A 78 5.29 -0.86 -9.80
CA ALA A 78 3.93 -1.39 -9.83
C ALA A 78 3.05 -0.53 -10.73
N VAL A 79 2.19 -1.17 -11.51
CA VAL A 79 1.22 -0.52 -12.39
C VAL A 79 -0.16 -1.06 -12.05
N THR A 80 -1.13 -0.16 -11.94
CA THR A 80 -2.55 -0.48 -11.76
C THR A 80 -3.38 0.18 -12.85
N ASP A 81 -4.48 -0.44 -13.24
CA ASP A 81 -5.58 0.23 -13.94
C ASP A 81 -6.60 0.81 -12.94
N GLY A 82 -7.67 1.43 -13.45
CA GLY A 82 -8.75 1.99 -12.64
C GLY A 82 -9.67 0.96 -12.00
N LEU A 83 -9.53 -0.33 -12.35
CA LEU A 83 -10.25 -1.45 -11.75
C LEU A 83 -9.46 -2.08 -10.59
N GLY A 84 -8.24 -1.62 -10.34
CA GLY A 84 -7.36 -2.15 -9.29
C GLY A 84 -6.61 -3.42 -9.71
N ASN A 85 -6.61 -3.79 -11.00
CA ASN A 85 -5.78 -4.87 -11.49
C ASN A 85 -4.33 -4.42 -11.51
N VAL A 86 -3.42 -5.25 -11.02
CA VAL A 86 -2.02 -4.86 -10.86
C VAL A 86 -1.04 -5.81 -11.53
N ARG A 87 0.08 -5.22 -11.95
CA ARG A 87 1.32 -5.92 -12.32
C ARG A 87 2.49 -5.14 -11.76
N GLY A 88 3.61 -5.82 -11.50
CA GLY A 88 4.79 -5.18 -10.98
C GLY A 88 6.02 -6.05 -11.18
N ASP A 89 7.17 -5.46 -10.93
CA ASP A 89 8.45 -6.13 -11.00
C ASP A 89 9.44 -5.49 -10.03
N VAL A 90 10.53 -6.19 -9.79
CA VAL A 90 11.65 -5.74 -8.96
C VAL A 90 12.96 -6.06 -9.66
N GLU A 91 13.89 -5.12 -9.63
CA GLU A 91 15.18 -5.26 -10.31
C GLU A 91 15.98 -6.46 -9.79
N ASN A 92 16.08 -6.61 -8.47
CA ASN A 92 16.75 -7.73 -7.83
C ASN A 92 15.74 -8.56 -7.01
N PRO A 93 15.20 -9.67 -7.56
CA PRO A 93 14.16 -10.44 -6.88
C PRO A 93 14.65 -11.19 -5.64
N VAL A 94 15.95 -11.48 -5.56
CA VAL A 94 16.55 -12.21 -4.44
C VAL A 94 17.54 -11.31 -3.73
N VAL A 95 17.15 -10.86 -2.54
CA VAL A 95 18.00 -10.09 -1.62
C VAL A 95 18.10 -10.85 -0.30
N GLU A 96 19.33 -11.11 0.14
CA GLU A 96 19.63 -11.73 1.43
C GLU A 96 20.13 -10.67 2.41
N ILE A 97 19.27 -10.29 3.36
CA ILE A 97 19.61 -9.40 4.46
C ILE A 97 19.03 -9.95 5.76
N PRO A 98 19.66 -9.68 6.91
CA PRO A 98 19.14 -10.12 8.20
C PRO A 98 17.77 -9.49 8.50
N LEU A 99 17.06 -10.07 9.47
CA LEU A 99 15.89 -9.43 10.06
C LEU A 99 16.28 -8.10 10.70
N ASN A 100 15.34 -7.16 10.76
CA ASN A 100 15.55 -5.88 11.42
C ASN A 100 15.67 -6.06 12.96
N GLY A 101 15.96 -4.96 13.67
CA GLY A 101 16.10 -4.96 15.13
C GLY A 101 14.85 -5.40 15.92
N LEU A 102 13.70 -5.55 15.26
CA LEU A 102 12.45 -6.05 15.83
C LEU A 102 12.18 -7.53 15.48
N GLY A 103 13.11 -8.21 14.82
CA GLY A 103 12.95 -9.59 14.35
C GLY A 103 11.95 -9.74 13.18
N LYS A 104 11.68 -8.66 12.43
CA LYS A 104 10.81 -8.67 11.24
C LYS A 104 11.64 -8.57 9.95
N LEU A 105 11.03 -8.88 8.81
CA LEU A 105 11.65 -8.67 7.50
C LEU A 105 12.05 -7.19 7.34
N ASP A 106 13.30 -6.95 6.96
CA ASP A 106 13.87 -5.60 6.84
C ASP A 106 13.56 -4.98 5.47
N VAL A 107 12.31 -4.57 5.27
CA VAL A 107 11.87 -3.99 3.98
C VAL A 107 12.61 -2.69 3.69
N ALA A 108 12.76 -1.80 4.67
CA ALA A 108 13.57 -0.60 4.52
C ALA A 108 15.03 -0.90 4.16
N GLY A 109 15.63 -1.95 4.73
CA GLY A 109 16.98 -2.39 4.37
C GLY A 109 17.09 -2.88 2.92
N ALA A 110 16.06 -3.55 2.39
CA ALA A 110 16.05 -4.02 1.01
C ALA A 110 15.78 -2.90 -0.01
N VAL A 111 14.85 -2.00 0.29
CA VAL A 111 14.47 -0.87 -0.59
C VAL A 111 15.52 0.23 -0.55
N GLY A 112 16.07 0.52 0.63
CA GLY A 112 16.88 1.71 0.89
C GLY A 112 16.05 2.88 1.40
N ARG A 113 16.75 3.90 1.91
CA ARG A 113 16.15 5.10 2.51
C ARG A 113 16.48 6.38 1.76
N ASN A 114 17.48 6.33 0.87
CA ASN A 114 17.83 7.46 0.03
C ASN A 114 17.37 7.18 -1.39
N GLY A 115 16.54 8.07 -1.93
CA GLY A 115 15.97 7.89 -3.26
C GLY A 115 14.61 8.56 -3.36
N SER A 116 13.75 8.05 -4.24
CA SER A 116 12.44 8.65 -4.47
C SER A 116 11.34 7.64 -4.80
N LEU A 117 10.13 8.03 -4.45
CA LEU A 117 8.89 7.45 -4.94
C LEU A 117 8.32 8.38 -6.03
N SER A 118 8.14 7.86 -7.23
CA SER A 118 7.44 8.55 -8.33
C SER A 118 6.09 7.90 -8.58
N VAL A 119 5.05 8.72 -8.76
CA VAL A 119 3.69 8.31 -9.08
C VAL A 119 3.30 8.99 -10.40
N VAL A 120 3.15 8.17 -11.43
CA VAL A 120 2.76 8.60 -12.77
C VAL A 120 1.29 8.23 -12.98
N LYS A 121 0.43 9.21 -13.22
CA LYS A 121 -0.99 9.01 -13.53
C LYS A 121 -1.20 9.26 -15.02
N ASP A 122 -1.55 8.22 -15.76
CA ASP A 122 -2.02 8.33 -17.13
C ASP A 122 -3.55 8.43 -17.12
N LEU A 123 -4.05 9.61 -17.47
CA LEU A 123 -5.46 9.97 -17.42
C LEU A 123 -6.07 10.12 -18.83
N GLY A 124 -5.44 9.55 -19.86
CA GLY A 124 -5.87 9.71 -21.25
C GLY A 124 -5.73 11.15 -21.78
N LEU A 125 -4.92 11.96 -21.09
CA LEU A 125 -4.57 13.31 -21.51
C LEU A 125 -3.35 13.29 -22.43
N LYS A 126 -2.98 14.45 -22.98
CA LYS A 126 -1.81 14.56 -23.85
C LYS A 126 -0.51 14.14 -23.16
N ASP A 127 -0.35 14.52 -21.89
CA ASP A 127 0.82 14.24 -21.06
C ASP A 127 0.36 13.66 -19.72
N PRO A 128 1.08 12.67 -19.15
CA PRO A 128 0.74 12.10 -17.85
C PRO A 128 1.07 13.08 -16.73
N TYR A 129 0.34 12.97 -15.61
CA TYR A 129 0.69 13.69 -14.39
C TYR A 129 1.77 12.92 -13.64
N ILE A 130 2.81 13.61 -13.18
CA ILE A 130 3.95 12.99 -12.48
C ILE A 130 4.16 13.72 -11.16
N GLY A 131 3.94 13.00 -10.06
CA GLY A 131 4.35 13.42 -8.71
C GLY A 131 5.57 12.63 -8.26
N GLN A 132 6.54 13.30 -7.62
CA GLN A 132 7.74 12.66 -7.10
C GLN A 132 8.06 13.21 -5.71
N VAL A 133 8.32 12.33 -4.76
CA VAL A 133 8.71 12.66 -3.39
C VAL A 133 9.94 11.85 -2.96
N PRO A 134 10.78 12.36 -2.05
CA PRO A 134 11.84 11.55 -1.46
C PRO A 134 11.25 10.36 -0.67
N ILE A 135 12.01 9.27 -0.61
CA ILE A 135 11.71 8.18 0.34
C ILE A 135 11.92 8.73 1.75
N VAL A 136 11.00 8.42 2.67
CA VAL A 136 11.08 8.84 4.07
C VAL A 136 11.43 7.69 5.00
N SER A 137 11.08 6.45 4.62
CA SER A 137 11.26 5.26 5.48
C SER A 137 11.85 4.06 4.75
N GLY A 138 11.44 3.82 3.49
CA GLY A 138 11.66 2.57 2.76
C GLY A 138 10.66 1.46 3.11
N GLU A 139 9.72 1.69 4.04
CA GLU A 139 8.69 0.72 4.44
C GLU A 139 7.45 0.73 3.51
N ILE A 140 7.45 1.60 2.49
CA ILE A 140 6.44 1.76 1.43
C ILE A 140 5.14 2.40 1.93
N ALA A 141 4.56 1.94 3.04
CA ALA A 141 3.32 2.51 3.57
C ALA A 141 3.48 3.98 3.99
N GLU A 142 4.56 4.29 4.72
CA GLU A 142 4.89 5.66 5.10
C GLU A 142 5.29 6.52 3.90
N ASP A 143 5.96 5.93 2.89
CA ASP A 143 6.35 6.65 1.67
C ASP A 143 5.13 7.04 0.83
N ILE A 144 4.12 6.15 0.74
CA ILE A 144 2.82 6.43 0.11
C ILE A 144 2.02 7.46 0.92
N THR A 145 2.04 7.36 2.25
CA THR A 145 1.43 8.37 3.14
C THR A 145 2.04 9.74 2.90
N HIS A 146 3.37 9.82 2.83
CA HIS A 146 4.11 11.05 2.55
C HIS A 146 3.80 11.61 1.16
N TYR A 147 3.69 10.74 0.14
CA TYR A 147 3.28 11.14 -1.21
C TYR A 147 1.91 11.84 -1.19
N TYR A 148 0.91 11.25 -0.54
CA TYR A 148 -0.41 11.87 -0.47
C TYR A 148 -0.40 13.20 0.28
N ALA A 149 0.34 13.30 1.38
CA ALA A 149 0.45 14.52 2.15
C ALA A 149 1.11 15.66 1.35
N VAL A 150 2.23 15.39 0.65
CA VAL A 150 3.03 16.42 -0.01
C VAL A 150 2.57 16.70 -1.44
N SER A 151 2.31 15.65 -2.22
CA SER A 151 2.03 15.77 -3.65
C SER A 151 0.53 15.92 -3.96
N GLU A 152 -0.35 15.28 -3.17
CA GLU A 152 -1.80 15.34 -3.38
C GLU A 152 -2.49 16.27 -2.37
N GLN A 153 -1.77 16.78 -1.38
CA GLN A 153 -2.29 17.61 -0.28
C GLN A 153 -3.54 17.00 0.37
N THR A 154 -3.56 15.67 0.47
CA THR A 154 -4.68 14.90 1.01
C THR A 154 -4.21 14.17 2.25
N PRO A 155 -4.65 14.58 3.46
CA PRO A 155 -4.35 13.85 4.69
C PRO A 155 -4.81 12.41 4.56
N THR A 156 -3.85 11.48 4.59
CA THR A 156 -4.05 10.08 4.28
C THR A 156 -3.30 9.23 5.27
N VAL A 157 -3.92 8.14 5.74
CA VAL A 157 -3.22 7.05 6.42
C VAL A 157 -3.16 5.85 5.48
N CYS A 158 -1.95 5.34 5.26
CA CYS A 158 -1.70 4.10 4.54
C CYS A 158 -1.17 3.04 5.50
N ALA A 159 -1.83 1.89 5.55
CA ALA A 159 -1.34 0.71 6.24
C ALA A 159 -1.22 -0.42 5.25
N LEU A 160 -0.05 -1.04 5.17
CA LEU A 160 0.24 -2.16 4.28
C LEU A 160 0.95 -3.26 5.06
N GLY A 161 0.66 -4.51 4.72
CA GLY A 161 1.33 -5.65 5.35
C GLY A 161 1.40 -6.84 4.42
N VAL A 162 2.51 -7.58 4.54
CA VAL A 162 2.71 -8.87 3.90
C VAL A 162 3.35 -9.78 4.94
N LEU A 163 2.79 -10.97 5.11
CA LEU A 163 3.26 -12.01 6.00
C LEU A 163 3.68 -13.20 5.16
N VAL A 164 4.96 -13.57 5.27
CA VAL A 164 5.58 -14.67 4.51
C VAL A 164 5.87 -15.82 5.48
N ASN A 165 5.54 -17.04 5.07
CA ASN A 165 5.82 -18.26 5.81
C ASN A 165 7.31 -18.65 5.70
N PRO A 166 7.80 -19.55 6.59
CA PRO A 166 9.16 -20.09 6.47
C PRO A 166 9.45 -20.82 5.15
N ASP A 167 8.43 -21.35 4.48
CA ASP A 167 8.54 -21.98 3.14
C ASP A 167 8.45 -20.97 1.98
N LEU A 168 8.54 -19.68 2.29
CA LEU A 168 8.44 -18.53 1.37
C LEU A 168 7.05 -18.27 0.78
N THR A 169 6.05 -19.09 1.10
CA THR A 169 4.68 -18.83 0.65
C THR A 169 4.09 -17.61 1.36
N VAL A 170 3.24 -16.85 0.67
CA VAL A 170 2.54 -15.71 1.28
C VAL A 170 1.36 -16.23 2.11
N LYS A 171 1.39 -15.93 3.41
CA LYS A 171 0.32 -16.29 4.35
C LYS A 171 -0.84 -15.30 4.32
N ALA A 172 -0.52 -14.01 4.28
CA ALA A 172 -1.50 -12.93 4.22
C ALA A 172 -0.85 -11.68 3.63
N ALA A 173 -1.57 -10.95 2.79
CA ALA A 173 -1.18 -9.62 2.35
C ALA A 173 -2.40 -8.72 2.22
N GLY A 174 -2.25 -7.44 2.51
CA GLY A 174 -3.33 -6.49 2.37
C GLY A 174 -2.98 -5.12 2.94
N GLY A 175 -3.97 -4.25 2.93
CA GLY A 175 -3.80 -2.90 3.39
C GLY A 175 -5.07 -2.07 3.31
N PHE A 176 -4.96 -0.82 3.75
CA PHE A 176 -5.98 0.18 3.53
C PHE A 176 -5.39 1.58 3.32
N LEU A 177 -6.17 2.41 2.65
CA LEU A 177 -6.01 3.86 2.59
C LEU A 177 -7.23 4.50 3.26
N ALA A 178 -7.01 5.33 4.27
CA ALA A 178 -8.03 6.17 4.89
C ALA A 178 -7.71 7.63 4.60
N GLN A 179 -8.64 8.37 4.02
CA GLN A 179 -8.41 9.74 3.53
C GLN A 179 -9.48 10.68 4.07
N LEU A 180 -9.04 11.80 4.63
CA LEU A 180 -9.92 12.89 5.03
C LEU A 180 -10.35 13.68 3.80
N LEU A 181 -11.65 13.85 3.63
CA LEU A 181 -12.22 14.64 2.55
C LEU A 181 -12.28 16.13 2.91
N PRO A 182 -12.33 17.02 1.90
CA PRO A 182 -12.49 18.45 2.14
C PRO A 182 -13.72 18.73 3.02
N GLY A 183 -13.51 19.45 4.12
CA GLY A 183 -14.57 19.79 5.07
C GLY A 183 -14.77 18.80 6.22
N ALA A 184 -13.91 17.77 6.36
CA ALA A 184 -13.89 16.95 7.57
C ALA A 184 -13.66 17.80 8.82
N ALA A 185 -14.41 17.52 9.88
CA ALA A 185 -14.32 18.24 11.15
C ALA A 185 -13.07 17.82 11.93
N GLU A 186 -12.59 18.64 12.85
CA GLU A 186 -11.46 18.28 13.74
C GLU A 186 -11.77 17.00 14.55
N GLU A 187 -13.03 16.85 14.96
CA GLU A 187 -13.56 15.66 15.64
C GLU A 187 -13.48 14.38 14.78
N ASP A 188 -13.56 14.51 13.45
CA ASP A 188 -13.40 13.40 12.51
C ASP A 188 -11.95 12.92 12.48
N ILE A 189 -10.99 13.86 12.58
CA ILE A 189 -9.56 13.57 12.61
C ILE A 189 -9.23 12.79 13.88
N ASP A 190 -9.62 13.32 15.05
CA ASP A 190 -9.38 12.68 16.35
C ASP A 190 -9.97 11.27 16.41
N ARG A 191 -11.19 11.09 15.88
CA ARG A 191 -11.85 9.78 15.83
C ARG A 191 -11.11 8.81 14.93
N LEU A 192 -10.71 9.24 13.74
CA LEU A 192 -9.96 8.42 12.81
C LEU A 192 -8.62 7.96 13.41
N GLU A 193 -7.87 8.88 14.04
CA GLU A 193 -6.61 8.57 14.70
C GLU A 193 -6.78 7.56 15.84
N GLN A 194 -7.82 7.74 16.67
CA GLN A 194 -8.13 6.80 17.75
C GLN A 194 -8.49 5.40 17.23
N ASN A 195 -9.28 5.32 16.16
CA ASN A 195 -9.67 4.05 15.57
C ASN A 195 -8.45 3.32 14.99
N ILE A 196 -7.63 4.03 14.23
CA ILE A 196 -6.40 3.48 13.63
C ILE A 196 -5.41 3.05 14.71
N GLY A 197 -5.26 3.83 15.78
CA GLY A 197 -4.36 3.52 16.91
C GLY A 197 -4.73 2.25 17.69
N LYS A 198 -5.98 1.78 17.59
CA LYS A 198 -6.44 0.52 18.20
C LYS A 198 -6.22 -0.70 17.30
N LEU A 199 -5.96 -0.49 16.01
CA LEU A 199 -5.80 -1.60 15.06
C LEU A 199 -4.50 -2.34 15.30
N SER A 200 -4.57 -3.67 15.23
CA SER A 200 -3.37 -4.48 15.06
C SER A 200 -2.86 -4.38 13.62
N SER A 201 -1.68 -4.95 13.32
CA SER A 201 -1.17 -4.92 11.95
C SER A 201 -2.14 -5.59 10.98
N VAL A 202 -2.23 -5.08 9.75
CA VAL A 202 -3.17 -5.59 8.74
C VAL A 202 -3.03 -7.10 8.52
N THR A 203 -1.80 -7.61 8.49
CA THR A 203 -1.56 -9.06 8.38
C THR A 203 -2.10 -9.86 9.56
N LYS A 204 -2.10 -9.30 10.78
CA LYS A 204 -2.67 -9.96 11.97
C LYS A 204 -4.19 -10.05 11.82
N LEU A 205 -4.83 -8.93 11.47
CA LEU A 205 -6.28 -8.86 11.22
C LEU A 205 -6.70 -9.89 10.16
N LEU A 206 -6.03 -9.92 9.01
CA LEU A 206 -6.34 -10.88 7.94
C LEU A 206 -6.13 -12.33 8.40
N THR A 207 -5.06 -12.63 9.14
CA THR A 207 -4.86 -13.99 9.67
C THR A 207 -5.86 -14.40 10.74
N ASP A 208 -6.48 -13.43 11.42
CA ASP A 208 -7.53 -13.66 12.41
C ASP A 208 -8.92 -13.80 11.76
N GLY A 209 -9.01 -13.73 10.42
CA GLY A 209 -10.24 -13.86 9.67
C GLY A 209 -11.04 -12.56 9.52
N VAL A 210 -10.46 -11.41 9.86
CA VAL A 210 -11.08 -10.10 9.65
C VAL A 210 -11.06 -9.78 8.15
N SER A 211 -12.23 -9.51 7.57
CA SER A 211 -12.33 -9.20 6.14
C SER A 211 -11.92 -7.76 5.81
N ALA A 212 -11.70 -7.45 4.52
CA ALA A 212 -11.46 -6.07 4.08
C ALA A 212 -12.64 -5.14 4.41
N GLU A 213 -13.88 -5.66 4.37
CA GLU A 213 -15.07 -4.90 4.79
C GLU A 213 -15.03 -4.59 6.29
N ASP A 214 -14.67 -5.57 7.12
CA ASP A 214 -14.53 -5.38 8.56
C ASP A 214 -13.43 -4.38 8.89
N ILE A 215 -12.30 -4.41 8.16
CA ILE A 215 -11.24 -3.39 8.30
C ILE A 215 -11.80 -1.99 8.04
N CYS A 216 -12.57 -1.79 6.95
CA CYS A 216 -13.22 -0.51 6.70
C CYS A 216 -14.17 -0.12 7.85
N ARG A 217 -14.98 -1.06 8.37
CA ARG A 217 -15.90 -0.81 9.49
C ARG A 217 -15.17 -0.41 10.77
N MET A 218 -14.03 -1.02 11.06
CA MET A 218 -13.20 -0.68 12.22
C MET A 218 -12.54 0.69 12.07
N VAL A 219 -12.03 1.03 10.88
CA VAL A 219 -11.44 2.35 10.60
C VAL A 219 -12.50 3.45 10.73
N LEU A 220 -13.69 3.20 10.20
CA LEU A 220 -14.82 4.15 10.18
C LEU A 220 -15.75 3.98 11.39
N GLU A 221 -15.31 3.35 12.48
CA GLU A 221 -16.15 3.15 13.66
C GLU A 221 -16.59 4.49 14.26
N GLY A 222 -17.91 4.64 14.43
CA GLY A 222 -18.50 5.80 15.10
C GLY A 222 -18.67 7.05 14.22
N PHE A 223 -18.50 6.96 12.90
CA PHE A 223 -18.83 8.06 11.97
C PHE A 223 -20.28 8.07 11.50
#